data_AF-A0A0J1BXL1-F1
#
_entry.id   AF-A0A0J1BXL1-F1
#
_cell.length_a   1.000
_cell.length_b   1.000
_cell.length_c   1.000
_cell.angle_alpha   90.00
_cell.angle_beta   90.00
_cell.angle_gamma   90.00
#
_symmetry.space_group_name_H-M   'P 1'
#
loop_
_entity.id
_entity.type
_entity.pdbx_description
1 polymer ?
#
loop_
_entity_poly.entity_id
_entity_poly.type
_entity_poly.pdbx_seq_one_letter_code
_entity_poly.pdbx_strand_id
1 'polypeptide(L)'
;MSFQNVFADHWLPQAPLAAERKDGAYRRVSREHALQLPYIETNPLCLQSIVVTDHDGSEADQVADLAGLPQPSWVPLNPHTRSGHIAYALAAPVCLTASARRKPINLLARIEQGLVDVLGG
;
A
#
# COMPACT_ATOMS: atom_id res chain seq x y z
N MET A 1 5.91 17.88 1.17
CA MET A 1 4.59 17.40 0.71
C MET A 1 3.82 16.94 1.94
N SER A 2 2.52 17.25 2.06
CA SER A 2 1.69 16.74 3.16
C SER A 2 1.21 15.32 2.84
N PHE A 3 0.92 14.52 3.88
CA PHE A 3 0.29 13.20 3.74
C PHE A 3 -0.94 13.24 2.83
N GLN A 4 -1.82 14.22 3.06
CA GLN A 4 -3.10 14.32 2.36
C GLN A 4 -2.95 14.47 0.84
N ASN A 5 -1.90 15.16 0.38
CA ASN A 5 -1.62 15.30 -1.04
C ASN A 5 -1.08 13.98 -1.62
N VAL A 6 -0.09 13.37 -0.95
CA VAL A 6 0.53 12.13 -1.43
C VAL A 6 -0.48 10.97 -1.47
N PHE A 7 -1.30 10.79 -0.43
CA PHE A 7 -2.30 9.72 -0.42
C PHE A 7 -3.34 9.91 -1.53
N ALA A 8 -3.92 11.12 -1.66
CA ALA A 8 -4.98 11.38 -2.62
C ALA A 8 -4.51 11.23 -4.08
N ASP A 9 -3.28 11.65 -4.37
CA ASP A 9 -2.68 11.62 -5.71
C ASP A 9 -2.28 10.19 -6.13
N HIS A 10 -1.95 9.32 -5.18
CA HIS A 10 -1.46 7.97 -5.46
C HIS A 10 -2.47 6.86 -5.18
N TRP A 11 -3.56 7.09 -4.44
CA TRP A 11 -4.62 6.08 -4.26
C TRP A 11 -5.62 6.11 -5.42
N LEU A 12 -5.33 5.28 -6.44
CA LEU A 12 -6.01 5.28 -7.74
C LEU A 12 -7.31 4.45 -7.91
N PRO A 13 -7.77 3.59 -6.97
CA PRO A 13 -9.07 2.93 -7.11
C PRO A 13 -10.23 3.91 -7.25
N GLN A 14 -11.02 3.78 -8.32
CA GLN A 14 -12.21 4.62 -8.56
C GLN A 14 -13.46 4.09 -7.84
N ALA A 15 -13.60 2.77 -7.79
CA ALA A 15 -14.60 2.06 -7.02
C ALA A 15 -13.89 0.96 -6.22
N PRO A 16 -13.16 1.27 -5.14
CA PRO A 16 -12.40 0.28 -4.38
C PRO A 16 -13.29 -0.85 -3.85
N LEU A 17 -12.72 -2.05 -3.74
CA LEU A 17 -13.28 -3.07 -2.84
C LEU A 17 -13.10 -2.60 -1.40
N ALA A 18 -14.14 -2.70 -0.58
CA ALA A 18 -14.05 -2.39 0.83
C ALA A 18 -14.91 -3.33 1.69
N ALA A 19 -14.55 -3.47 2.97
CA ALA A 19 -15.24 -4.32 3.94
C ALA A 19 -15.08 -3.80 5.38
N GLU A 20 -16.02 -4.15 6.25
CA GLU A 20 -15.97 -3.87 7.69
C GLU A 20 -15.05 -4.82 8.47
N ARG A 21 -14.81 -6.02 7.93
CA ARG A 21 -14.06 -7.10 8.56
C ARG A 21 -13.09 -7.73 7.58
N LYS A 22 -11.94 -8.21 8.09
CA LYS A 22 -10.91 -8.91 7.30
C LYS A 22 -11.45 -10.14 6.55
N ASP A 23 -12.35 -10.87 7.18
CA ASP A 23 -13.00 -12.09 6.67
C ASP A 23 -14.39 -11.83 6.05
N GLY A 24 -14.74 -10.56 5.83
CA GLY A 24 -16.05 -10.14 5.37
C GLY A 24 -16.23 -10.20 3.85
N ALA A 25 -17.44 -9.87 3.41
CA ALA A 25 -17.75 -9.72 1.99
C ALA A 25 -17.27 -8.35 1.48
N TYR A 26 -16.23 -8.36 0.65
CA TYR A 26 -15.74 -7.16 -0.02
C TYR A 26 -16.68 -6.72 -1.14
N ARG A 27 -17.02 -5.42 -1.18
CA ARG A 27 -17.90 -4.84 -2.21
C ARG A 27 -17.29 -3.60 -2.82
N ARG A 28 -17.58 -3.36 -4.10
CA ARG A 28 -17.20 -2.13 -4.81
C ARG A 28 -18.07 -0.98 -4.29
N VAL A 29 -17.45 0.06 -3.77
CA VAL A 29 -18.13 1.24 -3.21
C VAL A 29 -17.50 2.54 -3.72
N SER A 30 -18.09 3.70 -3.41
CA SER A 30 -17.46 4.99 -3.72
C SER A 30 -16.17 5.18 -2.89
N ARG A 31 -15.24 6.00 -3.39
CA ARG A 31 -14.01 6.35 -2.65
C ARG A 31 -14.30 6.94 -1.28
N GLU A 32 -15.27 7.85 -1.19
CA GLU A 32 -15.68 8.48 0.06
C GLU A 32 -16.17 7.45 1.09
N HIS A 33 -17.01 6.50 0.66
CA HIS A 33 -17.49 5.44 1.55
C HIS A 33 -16.35 4.48 1.95
N ALA A 34 -15.49 4.09 1.01
CA ALA A 34 -14.35 3.23 1.34
C ALA A 34 -13.46 3.83 2.44
N LEU A 35 -13.20 5.13 2.42
CA LEU A 35 -12.39 5.80 3.46
C LEU A 35 -13.04 5.77 4.86
N GLN A 36 -14.30 5.37 4.99
CA GLN A 36 -14.97 5.13 6.28
C GLN A 36 -14.86 3.68 6.76
N LEU A 37 -14.26 2.79 5.96
CA LEU A 37 -14.17 1.35 6.23
C LEU A 37 -12.73 0.94 6.58
N PRO A 38 -12.54 -0.03 7.49
CA PRO A 38 -11.21 -0.44 7.97
C PRO A 38 -10.40 -1.24 6.94
N TYR A 39 -11.07 -1.87 5.96
CA TYR A 39 -10.40 -2.64 4.92
C TYR A 39 -10.79 -2.08 3.56
N ILE A 40 -9.80 -1.57 2.82
CA ILE A 40 -9.97 -0.98 1.48
C ILE A 40 -8.93 -1.52 0.51
N GLU A 41 -9.30 -1.61 -0.76
CA GLU A 41 -8.40 -1.95 -1.86
C GLU A 41 -7.33 -0.86 -2.02
N THR A 42 -6.07 -1.27 -2.01
CA THR A 42 -4.93 -0.36 -2.15
C THR A 42 -4.73 0.10 -3.59
N ASN A 43 -4.78 -0.84 -4.54
CA ASN A 43 -4.46 -0.59 -5.95
C ASN A 43 -5.55 -1.18 -6.86
N PRO A 44 -5.87 -0.56 -8.01
CA PRO A 44 -6.68 -1.20 -9.04
C PRO A 44 -6.02 -2.49 -9.55
N LEU A 45 -6.83 -3.47 -9.97
CA LEU A 45 -6.37 -4.80 -10.41
C LEU A 45 -5.20 -4.81 -11.40
N CYS A 46 -5.17 -3.85 -12.34
CA CYS A 46 -4.20 -3.82 -13.43
C CYS A 46 -3.17 -2.68 -13.33
N LEU A 47 -3.13 -1.96 -12.21
CA LEU A 47 -2.29 -0.79 -12.03
C LEU A 47 -1.84 -0.66 -10.58
N GLN A 48 -0.53 -0.69 -10.33
CA GLN A 48 0.03 -0.50 -9.00
C GLN A 48 0.67 0.88 -8.87
N SER A 49 0.14 1.71 -7.97
CA SER A 49 0.68 3.04 -7.63
C SER A 49 1.29 3.08 -6.24
N ILE A 50 0.98 2.10 -5.40
CA ILE A 50 1.43 2.03 -4.01
C ILE A 50 1.99 0.64 -3.77
N VAL A 51 3.20 0.56 -3.21
CA VAL A 51 3.76 -0.68 -2.66
C VAL A 51 3.43 -0.72 -1.17
N VAL A 52 2.91 -1.85 -0.70
CA VAL A 52 2.56 -2.06 0.72
C VAL A 52 3.29 -3.31 1.19
N THR A 53 3.99 -3.19 2.31
CA THR A 53 4.60 -4.32 3.01
C THR A 53 4.03 -4.40 4.42
N ASP A 54 3.80 -5.62 4.89
CA ASP A 54 3.34 -5.86 6.26
C ASP A 54 4.51 -5.83 7.24
N HIS A 55 4.21 -5.49 8.48
CA HIS A 55 5.14 -5.65 9.59
C HIS A 55 4.35 -6.20 10.78
N ASP A 56 4.57 -7.48 11.07
CA ASP A 56 3.88 -8.22 12.14
C ASP A 56 4.35 -7.84 13.56
N GLY A 57 5.26 -6.87 13.69
CA GLY A 57 5.77 -6.34 14.96
C GLY A 57 5.08 -5.06 15.43
N SER A 58 5.30 -4.70 16.70
CA SER A 58 5.04 -3.33 17.19
C SER A 58 6.07 -2.36 16.61
N GLU A 59 5.71 -1.08 16.43
CA GLU A 59 6.58 -0.01 15.92
C GLU A 59 6.79 -0.04 14.38
N ALA A 60 5.74 -0.37 13.62
CA ALA A 60 5.76 -0.31 12.16
C ALA A 60 6.09 1.11 11.60
N ASP A 61 5.91 2.14 12.41
CA ASP A 61 6.29 3.54 12.11
C ASP A 61 7.80 3.81 12.22
N GLN A 62 8.58 2.94 12.85
CA GLN A 62 10.01 3.13 13.07
C GLN A 62 10.89 2.16 12.27
N VAL A 63 10.38 0.96 11.96
CA VAL A 63 11.18 -0.13 11.40
C VAL A 63 11.85 0.22 10.07
N ALA A 64 11.20 1.02 9.21
CA ALA A 64 11.79 1.46 7.95
C ALA A 64 13.06 2.31 8.17
N ASP A 65 13.03 3.23 9.13
CA ASP A 65 14.16 4.10 9.45
C ASP A 65 15.31 3.30 10.08
N LEU A 66 14.98 2.39 11.01
CA LEU A 66 15.95 1.49 11.63
C LEU A 66 16.65 0.56 10.62
N ALA A 67 15.94 0.17 9.57
CA ALA A 67 16.48 -0.64 8.47
C ALA A 67 17.24 0.19 7.41
N GLY A 68 17.31 1.52 7.56
CA GLY A 68 17.97 2.42 6.60
C GLY A 68 17.20 2.57 5.28
N LEU A 69 15.90 2.28 5.27
CA LEU A 69 15.04 2.47 4.11
C LEU A 69 14.64 3.94 3.95
N PRO A 70 14.22 4.36 2.74
CA PRO A 70 13.59 5.65 2.57
C PRO A 70 12.40 5.82 3.50
N GLN A 71 12.14 7.06 3.90
CA GLN A 71 10.95 7.41 4.68
C GLN A 71 9.69 6.95 3.94
N PRO A 72 8.80 6.18 4.60
CA PRO A 72 7.53 5.77 4.03
C PRO A 72 6.68 6.98 3.61
N SER A 73 5.85 6.78 2.59
CA SER A 73 4.86 7.81 2.22
C SER A 73 3.80 7.96 3.31
N TRP A 74 3.40 6.85 3.93
CA TRP A 74 2.61 6.80 5.16
C TRP A 74 2.67 5.39 5.78
N VAL A 75 2.21 5.27 7.02
CA VAL A 75 2.14 4.01 7.77
C VAL A 75 0.75 3.91 8.40
N PRO A 76 -0.20 3.13 7.84
CA PRO A 76 -1.45 2.83 8.53
C PRO A 76 -1.18 1.90 9.71
N LEU A 77 -1.55 2.35 10.91
CA LEU A 77 -1.36 1.61 12.16
C LEU A 77 -2.69 1.17 12.74
N ASN A 78 -2.69 -0.01 13.34
CA ASN A 78 -3.73 -0.38 14.29
C ASN A 78 -3.53 0.44 15.58
N PRO A 79 -4.54 1.21 16.03
CA PRO A 79 -4.40 2.10 17.17
C PRO A 79 -4.18 1.38 18.51
N HIS A 80 -4.46 0.07 18.58
CA HIS A 80 -4.32 -0.74 19.79
C HIS A 80 -3.01 -1.52 19.83
N THR A 81 -2.62 -2.15 18.73
CA THR A 81 -1.44 -3.04 18.68
C THR A 81 -0.18 -2.34 18.18
N ARG A 82 -0.32 -1.17 17.52
CA ARG A 82 0.76 -0.49 16.78
C ARG A 82 1.43 -1.33 15.69
N SER A 83 0.84 -2.48 15.35
CA SER A 83 1.16 -3.20 14.12
C SER A 83 0.53 -2.46 12.95
N GLY A 84 1.09 -2.62 11.76
CA GLY A 84 0.60 -1.87 10.61
C GLY A 84 1.34 -2.20 9.34
N HIS A 85 0.90 -1.56 8.27
CA HIS A 85 1.57 -1.67 6.99
C HIS A 85 2.46 -0.46 6.75
N ILE A 86 3.46 -0.62 5.89
CA ILE A 86 4.35 0.45 5.44
C ILE A 86 4.07 0.70 3.97
N ALA A 87 3.69 1.94 3.63
CA ALA A 87 3.26 2.29 2.28
C ALA A 87 4.26 3.22 1.59
N TYR A 88 4.65 2.85 0.38
CA TYR A 88 5.48 3.64 -0.51
C TYR A 88 4.71 3.99 -1.78
N ALA A 89 4.44 5.27 -1.99
CA ALA A 89 3.87 5.77 -3.23
C ALA A 89 4.91 5.78 -4.35
N LEU A 90 4.57 5.18 -5.48
CA LEU A 90 5.42 5.19 -6.67
C LEU A 90 5.29 6.54 -7.39
N ALA A 91 6.43 7.11 -7.78
CA ALA A 91 6.46 8.33 -8.59
C ALA A 91 5.69 8.19 -9.92
N ALA A 92 5.63 6.98 -10.48
CA ALA A 92 4.78 6.64 -11.62
C ALA A 92 4.15 5.26 -11.41
N PRO A 93 2.84 5.08 -11.66
CA PRO A 93 2.19 3.79 -11.49
C PRO A 93 2.64 2.79 -12.54
N VAL A 94 2.66 1.51 -12.17
CA VAL A 94 3.09 0.39 -13.02
C VAL A 94 1.87 -0.36 -13.52
N CYS A 95 1.69 -0.41 -14.85
CA CYS A 95 0.66 -1.22 -15.48
C CYS A 95 1.03 -2.71 -15.42
N LEU A 96 0.08 -3.56 -15.01
CA LEU A 96 0.27 -5.00 -14.79
C LEU A 96 -0.46 -5.87 -15.81
N THR A 97 -0.99 -5.28 -16.88
CA THR A 97 -1.64 -6.04 -17.97
C THR A 97 -0.63 -6.87 -18.75
N ALA A 98 -1.10 -7.88 -19.48
CA ALA A 98 -0.25 -8.73 -20.31
C ALA A 98 0.53 -7.95 -21.40
N SER A 99 0.00 -6.81 -21.86
CA SER A 99 0.62 -5.95 -22.87
C SER A 99 1.57 -4.90 -22.29
N ALA A 100 1.75 -4.85 -20.97
CA ALA A 100 2.57 -3.84 -20.31
C ALA A 100 4.08 -4.10 -20.49
N ARG A 101 4.87 -3.04 -20.34
CA ARG A 101 6.33 -3.12 -20.44
C ARG A 101 6.89 -3.98 -19.31
N ARG A 102 7.65 -5.02 -19.65
CA ARG A 102 8.28 -5.93 -18.67
C ARG A 102 9.29 -5.26 -17.76
N LYS A 103 10.02 -4.23 -18.22
CA LYS A 103 11.06 -3.56 -17.44
C LYS A 103 10.52 -2.94 -16.13
N PRO A 104 9.49 -2.06 -16.14
CA PRO A 104 8.85 -1.58 -14.90
C PRO A 104 8.31 -2.69 -14.00
N ILE A 105 7.68 -3.72 -14.55
CA ILE A 105 7.11 -4.84 -13.77
C ILE A 105 8.23 -5.60 -13.04
N ASN A 106 9.32 -5.92 -13.73
CA ASN A 106 10.45 -6.62 -13.13
C ASN A 106 11.14 -5.77 -12.06
N LEU A 107 11.19 -4.44 -12.24
CA LEU A 107 11.74 -3.54 -11.22
C LEU A 107 10.83 -3.48 -9.99
N LEU A 108 9.52 -3.36 -10.19
CA LEU A 108 8.52 -3.39 -9.12
C LEU A 108 8.66 -4.65 -8.26
N ALA A 109 8.69 -5.82 -8.91
CA ALA A 109 8.84 -7.10 -8.21
C ALA A 109 10.15 -7.19 -7.39
N ARG A 110 11.25 -6.62 -7.89
CA ARG A 110 12.53 -6.58 -7.14
C ARG A 110 12.47 -5.62 -5.96
N ILE A 111 11.77 -4.50 -6.09
CA ILE A 111 11.54 -3.56 -4.99
C ILE A 111 10.70 -4.23 -3.90
N GLU A 112 9.59 -4.86 -4.29
CA GLU A 112 8.73 -5.60 -3.34
C GLU A 112 9.50 -6.69 -2.61
N GLN A 113 10.26 -7.52 -3.34
CA GLN A 113 11.07 -8.55 -2.72
C GLN A 113 12.13 -7.97 -1.78
N GLY A 114 12.83 -6.91 -2.18
CA GLY A 114 13.83 -6.28 -1.32
C GLY A 114 13.23 -5.68 -0.04
N LEU A 115 12.01 -5.14 -0.11
CA LEU A 115 11.29 -4.67 1.07
C LEU A 115 10.93 -5.83 2.01
N VAL A 116 10.42 -6.94 1.48
CA VAL A 116 10.12 -8.15 2.25
C VAL A 116 11.38 -8.67 2.95
N ASP A 117 12.49 -8.80 2.22
CA ASP A 117 13.75 -9.32 2.74
C ASP A 117 14.30 -8.46 3.89
N VAL A 118 14.21 -7.13 3.77
CA VAL A 118 14.75 -6.19 4.76
C VAL A 118 13.84 -6.04 5.98
N LEU A 119 12.52 -6.07 5.78
CA LEU A 119 11.54 -5.81 6.85
C LEU A 119 11.02 -7.09 7.52
N GLY A 120 11.42 -8.26 7.03
CA GLY A 120 11.04 -9.57 7.58
C GLY A 120 9.57 -9.89 7.36
N GLY A 121 9.02 -9.48 6.21
CA GLY A 121 7.64 -9.75 5.80
C GLY A 121 7.37 -11.22 5.47
#